data_AF-A0A2N6UJV2-F1
#
_entry.id   AF-A0A2N6UJV2-F1
#
_cell.length_a   1.000
_cell.length_b   1.000
_cell.length_c   1.000
_cell.angle_alpha   90.00
_cell.angle_beta   90.00
_cell.angle_gamma   90.00
#
_symmetry.space_group_name_H-M   'P 1'
#
loop_
_entity.id
_entity.type
_entity.pdbx_description
1 polymer ?
#
loop_
_entity_poly.entity_id
_entity_poly.type
_entity_poly.pdbx_seq_one_letter_code
_entity_poly.pdbx_strand_id
1 'polypeptide(L)'
;MSEDYFKKWIRRFINERLQPSTEKKLKTYMERDAALTTRVEKVTKASADDLEKYIYGHAIYMSAENFNGAILEEYLSIILEPIGWIWCSGSVFRAIDFCLLDYDDSKNDSVMLQVKNKYNTENSSSSAIRSGTTIIKWNRLNRPDSVDLSKPIPNWESLKELVLTHTKITDQVTVEKINSAVEKLNENLYLKFIHANSSTEVESI
;
A
#
# COMPACT_ATOMS: atom_id res chain seq x y z
N MET A 1 -30.72 -0.18 -0.11
CA MET A 1 -29.54 0.64 -0.48
C MET A 1 -29.97 1.59 -1.58
N SER A 2 -29.65 2.89 -1.50
CA SER A 2 -30.05 3.86 -2.52
C SER A 2 -29.12 3.81 -3.74
N GLU A 3 -29.66 4.09 -4.93
CA GLU A 3 -28.92 4.15 -6.20
C GLU A 3 -27.68 5.09 -6.12
N ASP A 4 -27.79 6.17 -5.34
CA ASP A 4 -26.70 7.11 -5.09
C ASP A 4 -25.49 6.49 -4.35
N TYR A 5 -25.73 5.51 -3.49
CA TYR A 5 -24.65 4.80 -2.82
C TYR A 5 -23.80 4.03 -3.83
N PHE A 6 -24.43 3.27 -4.73
CA PHE A 6 -23.74 2.54 -5.78
C PHE A 6 -23.02 3.48 -6.76
N LYS A 7 -23.64 4.59 -7.15
CA LYS A 7 -22.97 5.61 -7.99
C LYS A 7 -21.71 6.16 -7.32
N LYS A 8 -21.76 6.49 -6.03
CA LYS A 8 -20.57 6.95 -5.27
C LYS A 8 -19.51 5.87 -5.16
N TRP A 9 -19.93 4.63 -4.91
CA TRP A 9 -19.06 3.47 -4.78
C TRP A 9 -18.31 3.18 -6.08
N ILE A 10 -19.02 3.10 -7.21
CA ILE A 10 -18.45 2.89 -8.56
C ILE A 10 -17.51 4.02 -8.93
N ARG A 11 -17.88 5.29 -8.66
CA ARG A 11 -17.01 6.43 -8.92
C ARG A 11 -15.70 6.34 -8.17
N ARG A 12 -15.71 5.95 -6.89
CA ARG A 12 -14.47 5.77 -6.11
C ARG A 12 -13.59 4.66 -6.69
N PHE A 13 -14.20 3.53 -7.02
CA PHE A 13 -13.51 2.40 -7.64
C PHE A 13 -12.78 2.81 -8.92
N ILE A 14 -13.48 3.52 -9.82
CA ILE A 14 -12.94 3.95 -11.11
C ILE A 14 -11.91 5.07 -10.94
N ASN A 15 -12.19 6.09 -10.13
CA ASN A 15 -11.34 7.27 -10.01
C ASN A 15 -9.94 6.92 -9.49
N GLU A 16 -9.81 6.01 -8.53
CA GLU A 16 -8.50 5.60 -8.00
C GLU A 16 -7.64 4.90 -9.07
N ARG A 17 -8.28 4.24 -10.06
CA ARG A 17 -7.59 3.59 -11.18
C ARG A 17 -7.22 4.57 -12.30
N LEU A 18 -8.00 5.64 -12.46
CA LEU A 18 -7.75 6.70 -13.45
C LEU A 18 -6.75 7.75 -12.96
N GLN A 19 -6.47 7.79 -11.65
CA GLN A 19 -5.54 8.74 -11.03
C GLN A 19 -4.50 7.97 -10.22
N PRO A 20 -3.47 7.41 -10.91
CA PRO A 20 -2.41 6.65 -10.27
C PRO A 20 -1.79 7.42 -9.10
N SER A 21 -1.52 6.72 -8.01
CA SER A 21 -0.92 7.36 -6.84
C SER A 21 0.54 7.71 -7.05
N THR A 22 1.19 7.06 -8.01
CA THR A 22 2.54 7.38 -8.50
C THR A 22 2.62 8.77 -9.17
N GLU A 23 1.54 9.25 -9.79
CA GLU A 23 1.50 10.55 -10.46
C GLU A 23 1.20 11.73 -9.51
N LYS A 24 0.79 11.46 -8.26
CA LYS A 24 0.45 12.49 -7.28
C LYS A 24 1.70 13.26 -6.85
N LYS A 25 1.61 14.59 -6.92
CA LYS A 25 2.70 15.50 -6.55
C LYS A 25 3.00 15.44 -5.06
N LEU A 26 4.28 15.58 -4.71
CA LEU A 26 4.69 15.68 -3.31
C LEU A 26 4.48 17.10 -2.80
N LYS A 27 3.82 17.23 -1.66
CA LYS A 27 3.65 18.52 -0.98
C LYS A 27 4.93 18.91 -0.26
N THR A 28 5.34 20.15 -0.44
CA THR A 28 6.51 20.73 0.25
C THR A 28 6.13 21.56 1.47
N TYR A 29 4.87 21.52 1.89
CA TYR A 29 4.32 22.31 2.99
C TYR A 29 3.48 21.43 3.93
N MET A 30 3.37 21.88 5.17
CA MET A 30 2.56 21.24 6.21
C MET A 30 2.15 22.25 7.27
N GLU A 31 1.18 21.89 8.11
CA GLU A 31 0.84 22.64 9.31
C GLU A 31 2.03 22.66 10.28
N ARG A 32 2.36 23.85 10.80
CA ARG A 32 3.48 24.04 11.72
C ARG A 32 2.97 24.09 13.16
N ASP A 33 3.52 23.23 14.01
CA ASP A 33 3.30 23.25 15.45
C ASP A 33 4.50 23.91 16.14
N ALA A 34 4.27 25.10 16.71
CA ALA A 34 5.30 25.87 17.41
C ALA A 34 5.92 25.08 18.56
N ALA A 35 5.14 24.26 19.30
CA ALA A 35 5.65 23.48 20.42
C ALA A 35 6.64 22.39 19.95
N LEU A 36 6.35 21.73 18.82
CA LEU A 36 7.26 20.76 18.21
C LEU A 36 8.53 21.45 17.70
N THR A 37 8.41 22.59 17.01
CA THR A 37 9.56 23.34 16.49
C THR A 37 10.48 23.80 17.62
N THR A 38 9.93 24.42 18.68
CA THR A 38 10.72 24.85 19.86
C THR A 38 11.40 23.67 20.53
N ARG A 39 10.74 22.51 20.62
CA ARG A 39 11.35 21.30 21.19
C ARG A 39 12.53 20.81 20.34
N VAL A 40 12.35 20.73 19.02
CA VAL A 40 13.42 20.28 18.10
C VAL A 40 14.60 21.24 18.18
N GLU A 41 14.37 22.55 18.05
CA GLU A 41 15.38 23.60 18.22
C GLU A 41 16.16 23.42 19.52
N LYS A 42 15.45 23.26 20.65
CA LYS A 42 16.09 23.13 21.96
C LYS A 42 16.97 21.90 22.09
N VAL A 43 16.54 20.77 21.52
CA VAL A 43 17.22 19.48 21.63
C VAL A 43 18.39 19.39 20.65
N THR A 44 18.21 19.81 19.41
CA THR A 44 19.22 19.70 18.35
C THR A 44 20.20 20.87 18.34
N LYS A 45 19.84 22.01 18.95
CA LYS A 45 20.55 23.29 18.84
C LYS A 45 20.75 23.74 17.38
N ALA A 46 19.83 23.32 16.50
CA ALA A 46 19.88 23.65 15.09
C ALA A 46 19.72 25.15 14.86
N SER A 47 20.33 25.64 13.78
CA SER A 47 20.12 27.00 13.30
C SER A 47 18.70 27.17 12.74
N ALA A 48 18.22 28.41 12.60
CA ALA A 48 16.95 28.69 11.92
C ALA A 48 16.92 28.07 10.50
N ASP A 49 18.02 28.18 9.76
CA ASP A 49 18.14 27.61 8.41
C ASP A 49 18.03 26.07 8.40
N ASP A 50 18.61 25.40 9.41
CA ASP A 50 18.53 23.94 9.50
C ASP A 50 17.15 23.47 9.96
N LEU A 51 16.48 24.22 10.83
CA LEU A 51 15.10 23.95 11.22
C LEU A 51 14.15 24.03 10.00
N GLU A 52 14.33 25.03 9.14
CA GLU A 52 13.57 25.12 7.88
C GLU A 52 13.83 23.93 6.97
N LYS A 53 15.10 23.47 6.84
CA LYS A 53 15.41 22.25 6.08
C LYS A 53 14.76 21.00 6.68
N TYR A 54 14.72 20.88 8.00
CA TYR A 54 14.06 19.75 8.68
C TYR A 54 12.56 19.74 8.41
N ILE A 55 11.89 20.89 8.51
CA ILE A 55 10.45 21.03 8.23
C ILE A 55 10.17 20.71 6.76
N TYR A 56 10.98 21.25 5.84
CA TYR A 56 10.85 20.99 4.42
C TYR A 56 11.00 19.50 4.08
N GLY A 57 12.07 18.87 4.60
CA GLY A 57 12.29 17.43 4.43
C GLY A 57 11.15 16.60 5.04
N HIS A 58 10.69 16.97 6.24
CA HIS A 58 9.56 16.30 6.89
C HIS A 58 8.27 16.39 6.07
N ALA A 59 7.95 17.56 5.52
CA ALA A 59 6.77 17.74 4.67
C ALA A 59 6.80 16.82 3.44
N ILE A 60 7.94 16.74 2.75
CA ILE A 60 8.11 15.87 1.58
C ILE A 60 7.95 14.40 1.95
N TYR A 61 8.64 13.94 3.00
CA TYR A 61 8.57 12.55 3.44
C TYR A 61 7.18 12.17 3.93
N MET A 62 6.50 13.04 4.68
CA MET A 62 5.10 12.84 5.09
C MET A 62 4.18 12.72 3.88
N SER A 63 4.34 13.59 2.88
CA SER A 63 3.57 13.51 1.65
C SER A 63 3.79 12.18 0.92
N ALA A 64 5.04 11.71 0.82
CA ALA A 64 5.38 10.45 0.19
C ALA A 64 4.84 9.24 0.98
N GLU A 65 4.97 9.26 2.31
CA GLU A 65 4.48 8.21 3.20
C GLU A 65 2.96 8.00 3.09
N ASN A 66 2.20 9.07 2.90
CA ASN A 66 0.74 9.00 2.74
C ASN A 66 0.32 8.23 1.48
N PHE A 67 1.12 8.25 0.41
CA PHE A 67 0.82 7.55 -0.84
C PHE A 67 1.46 6.18 -0.95
N ASN A 68 2.45 5.85 -0.11
CA ASN A 68 3.17 4.57 -0.17
C ASN A 68 2.26 3.33 -0.17
N GLY A 69 1.16 3.36 0.60
CA GLY A 69 0.19 2.26 0.61
C GLY A 69 -0.50 2.08 -0.74
N ALA A 70 -1.03 3.17 -1.29
CA ALA A 70 -1.73 3.16 -2.58
C ALA A 70 -0.80 2.83 -3.76
N ILE A 71 0.45 3.29 -3.74
CA ILE A 71 1.47 2.94 -4.75
C ILE A 71 1.80 1.44 -4.70
N LEU A 72 1.88 0.86 -3.50
CA LEU A 72 2.08 -0.59 -3.34
C LEU A 72 0.88 -1.37 -3.90
N GLU A 73 -0.34 -0.94 -3.63
CA GLU A 73 -1.55 -1.55 -4.20
C GLU A 73 -1.58 -1.44 -5.73
N GLU A 74 -1.25 -0.27 -6.29
CA GLU A 74 -1.16 -0.03 -7.73
C GLU A 74 -0.20 -1.03 -8.39
N TYR A 75 1.02 -1.17 -7.85
CA TYR A 75 1.99 -2.13 -8.32
C TYR A 75 1.48 -3.58 -8.27
N LEU A 76 0.86 -3.97 -7.14
CA LEU A 76 0.30 -5.31 -6.98
C LEU A 76 -0.85 -5.57 -7.94
N SER A 77 -1.68 -4.57 -8.26
CA SER A 77 -2.80 -4.73 -9.19
C SER A 77 -2.34 -5.19 -10.58
N ILE A 78 -1.24 -4.62 -11.08
CA ILE A 78 -0.65 -4.97 -12.38
C ILE A 78 -0.21 -6.45 -12.43
N ILE A 79 0.18 -7.00 -11.28
CA ILE A 79 0.71 -8.37 -11.17
C ILE A 79 -0.39 -9.38 -10.85
N LEU A 80 -1.30 -9.05 -9.94
CA LEU A 80 -2.28 -9.98 -9.38
C LEU A 80 -3.58 -10.04 -10.20
N GLU A 81 -4.01 -8.96 -10.83
CA GLU A 81 -5.24 -8.97 -11.64
C GLU A 81 -5.19 -9.93 -12.84
N PRO A 82 -4.07 -10.03 -13.59
CA PRO A 82 -3.95 -11.00 -14.68
C PRO A 82 -4.08 -12.47 -14.28
N ILE A 83 -3.92 -12.79 -12.99
CA ILE A 83 -4.05 -14.13 -12.43
C ILE A 83 -5.32 -14.29 -11.58
N GLY A 84 -6.29 -13.36 -11.73
CA GLY A 84 -7.65 -13.52 -11.22
C GLY A 84 -7.97 -12.81 -9.90
N TRP A 85 -6.99 -12.16 -9.27
CA TRP A 85 -7.28 -11.31 -8.12
C TRP A 85 -7.99 -10.03 -8.56
N ILE A 86 -8.74 -9.42 -7.66
CA ILE A 86 -9.47 -8.17 -7.90
C ILE A 86 -8.94 -7.13 -6.95
N TRP A 87 -8.41 -6.03 -7.47
CA TRP A 87 -8.04 -4.87 -6.65
C TRP A 87 -9.29 -4.09 -6.22
N CYS A 88 -9.52 -4.00 -4.93
CA CYS A 88 -10.63 -3.28 -4.29
C CYS A 88 -10.34 -1.77 -4.18
N SER A 89 -10.02 -1.15 -5.30
CA SER A 89 -9.59 0.25 -5.40
C SER A 89 -10.60 1.25 -4.83
N GLY A 90 -10.12 2.38 -4.31
CA GLY A 90 -10.97 3.47 -3.81
C GLY A 90 -11.62 3.20 -2.44
N SER A 91 -11.07 2.28 -1.66
CA SER A 91 -11.56 1.89 -0.33
C SER A 91 -13.03 1.46 -0.35
N VAL A 92 -13.41 0.74 -1.40
CA VAL A 92 -14.78 0.26 -1.64
C VAL A 92 -15.21 -0.84 -0.66
N PHE A 93 -14.25 -1.65 -0.22
CA PHE A 93 -14.39 -2.61 0.85
C PHE A 93 -13.54 -2.18 2.04
N ARG A 94 -14.13 -2.26 3.23
CA ARG A 94 -13.44 -1.84 4.44
C ARG A 94 -12.39 -2.88 4.81
N ALA A 95 -11.13 -2.46 4.95
CA ALA A 95 -10.02 -3.30 5.36
C ALA A 95 -9.69 -4.48 4.41
N ILE A 96 -10.12 -4.40 3.15
CA ILE A 96 -9.82 -5.38 2.10
C ILE A 96 -9.30 -4.59 0.91
N ASP A 97 -8.09 -4.94 0.47
CA ASP A 97 -7.42 -4.28 -0.65
C ASP A 97 -7.45 -5.16 -1.90
N PHE A 98 -7.38 -6.49 -1.72
CA PHE A 98 -7.54 -7.46 -2.81
C PHE A 98 -8.49 -8.59 -2.42
N CYS A 99 -9.21 -9.14 -3.39
CA CYS A 99 -9.94 -10.39 -3.21
C CYS A 99 -9.77 -11.35 -4.37
N LEU A 100 -9.89 -12.64 -4.07
CA LEU A 100 -10.02 -13.70 -5.05
C LEU A 100 -11.37 -14.36 -4.77
N LEU A 101 -12.32 -14.23 -5.68
CA LEU A 101 -13.68 -14.72 -5.46
C LEU A 101 -13.82 -16.16 -5.94
N ASP A 102 -14.38 -17.00 -5.07
CA ASP A 102 -14.93 -18.29 -5.49
C ASP A 102 -16.42 -18.14 -5.76
N TYR A 103 -16.86 -18.50 -6.96
CA TYR A 103 -18.26 -18.44 -7.36
C TYR A 103 -19.01 -19.75 -7.10
N ASP A 104 -18.33 -20.76 -6.54
CA ASP A 104 -18.96 -21.96 -6.01
C ASP A 104 -19.44 -21.72 -4.57
N ASP A 105 -20.72 -21.40 -4.44
CA ASP A 105 -21.41 -21.14 -3.16
C ASP A 105 -21.35 -22.32 -2.16
N SER A 106 -20.94 -23.51 -2.60
CA SER A 106 -20.88 -24.69 -1.73
C SER A 106 -19.66 -24.74 -0.80
N LYS A 107 -18.58 -23.99 -1.10
CA LYS A 107 -17.32 -24.03 -0.32
C LYS A 107 -16.87 -22.68 0.24
N ASN A 108 -17.28 -21.57 -0.38
CA ASN A 108 -16.88 -20.20 0.01
C ASN A 108 -15.38 -20.07 0.28
N ASP A 109 -14.55 -20.54 -0.66
CA ASP A 109 -13.07 -20.43 -0.61
C ASP A 109 -12.58 -19.04 -1.06
N SER A 110 -13.44 -18.01 -0.99
CA SER A 110 -13.06 -16.64 -1.35
C SER A 110 -11.97 -16.12 -0.41
N VAL A 111 -10.94 -15.53 -0.98
CA VAL A 111 -9.80 -14.99 -0.24
C VAL A 111 -9.89 -13.48 -0.19
N MET A 112 -9.75 -12.92 1.01
CA MET A 112 -9.71 -11.47 1.24
C MET A 112 -8.34 -11.12 1.79
N LEU A 113 -7.66 -10.18 1.12
CA LEU A 113 -6.30 -9.77 1.45
C LEU A 113 -6.27 -8.28 1.78
N GLN A 114 -5.66 -7.98 2.93
CA GLN A 114 -5.27 -6.64 3.32
C GLN A 114 -3.76 -6.48 3.16
N VAL A 115 -3.35 -5.46 2.43
CA VAL A 115 -1.97 -5.09 2.16
C VAL A 115 -1.56 -3.92 3.06
N LYS A 116 -0.35 -3.99 3.60
CA LYS A 116 0.26 -2.93 4.40
C LYS A 116 1.69 -2.68 3.95
N ASN A 117 2.13 -1.42 3.97
CA ASN A 117 3.52 -1.12 3.63
C ASN A 117 4.50 -1.62 4.73
N LYS A 118 4.09 -1.56 6.00
CA LYS A 118 4.95 -1.94 7.14
C LYS A 118 4.14 -2.59 8.28
N TYR A 119 4.77 -3.49 9.03
CA TYR A 119 4.18 -4.26 10.12
C TYR A 119 3.42 -3.42 11.19
N ASN A 120 3.82 -2.17 11.40
CA ASN A 120 3.22 -1.27 12.40
C ASN A 120 2.27 -0.21 11.80
N THR A 121 1.92 -0.30 10.52
CA THR A 121 1.00 0.67 9.86
C THR A 121 -0.47 0.39 10.16
N GLU A 122 -0.76 -0.06 11.37
CA GLU A 122 -2.09 -0.51 11.76
C GLU A 122 -2.67 0.38 12.87
N ASN A 123 -3.76 1.07 12.55
CA ASN A 123 -4.55 1.78 13.56
C ASN A 123 -5.51 0.78 14.24
N SER A 124 -5.87 1.07 15.49
CA SER A 124 -6.75 0.22 16.31
C SER A 124 -8.09 -0.11 15.62
N SER A 125 -8.60 0.81 14.79
CA SER A 125 -9.83 0.62 14.03
C SER A 125 -9.74 -0.46 12.94
N SER A 126 -8.57 -0.66 12.34
CA SER A 126 -8.36 -1.69 11.30
C SER A 126 -8.18 -3.07 11.93
N SER A 127 -7.50 -3.14 13.09
CA SER A 127 -7.34 -4.38 13.86
C SER A 127 -8.67 -4.93 14.36
N ALA A 128 -9.55 -4.04 14.85
CA ALA A 128 -10.86 -4.42 15.38
C ALA A 128 -11.77 -5.08 14.34
N ILE A 129 -11.68 -4.66 13.08
CA ILE A 129 -12.49 -5.25 11.99
C ILE A 129 -12.03 -6.66 11.67
N ARG A 130 -10.72 -6.94 11.74
CA ARG A 130 -10.21 -8.27 11.43
C ARG A 130 -10.56 -9.31 12.50
N SER A 131 -10.80 -8.87 13.73
CA SER A 131 -11.21 -9.75 14.82
C SER A 131 -12.53 -10.44 14.47
N GLY A 132 -12.48 -11.77 14.27
CA GLY A 132 -13.64 -12.57 13.86
C GLY A 132 -13.87 -12.65 12.34
N THR A 133 -12.92 -12.22 11.51
CA THR A 133 -12.97 -12.36 10.03
C THR A 133 -11.85 -13.25 9.51
N THR A 134 -11.98 -13.73 8.28
CA THR A 134 -10.96 -14.52 7.56
C THR A 134 -10.02 -13.66 6.72
N ILE A 135 -10.04 -12.34 6.89
CA ILE A 135 -9.20 -11.40 6.11
C ILE A 135 -7.73 -11.65 6.43
N ILE A 136 -6.97 -12.09 5.43
CA ILE A 136 -5.53 -12.30 5.53
C ILE A 136 -4.85 -10.94 5.51
N LYS A 137 -3.90 -10.72 6.43
CA LYS A 137 -3.06 -9.52 6.44
C LYS A 137 -1.67 -9.88 5.94
N TRP A 138 -1.20 -9.13 4.95
CA TRP A 138 0.20 -9.14 4.54
C TRP A 138 0.80 -7.74 4.68
N ASN A 139 2.06 -7.67 5.07
CA ASN A 139 2.83 -6.42 5.06
C ASN A 139 4.12 -6.59 4.26
N ARG A 140 4.48 -5.59 3.45
CA ARG A 140 5.73 -5.58 2.66
C ARG A 140 6.98 -5.62 3.53
N LEU A 141 7.00 -4.84 4.60
CA LEU A 141 8.13 -4.72 5.51
C LEU A 141 7.81 -5.26 6.90
N ASN A 142 8.52 -6.32 7.30
CA ASN A 142 8.55 -6.85 8.65
C ASN A 142 9.39 -5.98 9.59
N ARG A 143 9.29 -6.27 10.89
CA ARG A 143 10.09 -5.62 11.92
C ARG A 143 11.59 -5.82 11.61
N PRO A 144 12.42 -4.78 11.75
CA PRO A 144 13.87 -4.93 11.74
C PRO A 144 14.32 -5.97 12.77
N ASP A 145 15.45 -6.62 12.51
CA ASP A 145 16.11 -7.44 13.53
C ASP A 145 16.71 -6.55 14.64
N SER A 146 17.22 -7.18 15.70
CA SER A 146 17.84 -6.46 16.81
C SER A 146 19.21 -5.88 16.47
N VAL A 147 19.76 -6.18 15.30
CA VAL A 147 21.12 -5.78 14.89
C VAL A 147 21.08 -4.38 14.27
N ASP A 148 20.10 -4.10 13.40
CA ASP A 148 19.91 -2.77 12.82
C ASP A 148 18.44 -2.36 12.79
N LEU A 149 18.04 -1.54 13.77
CA LEU A 149 16.68 -1.02 13.92
C LEU A 149 16.24 -0.11 12.76
N SER A 150 17.18 0.38 11.93
CA SER A 150 16.87 1.23 10.78
C SER A 150 16.45 0.44 9.54
N LYS A 151 16.73 -0.87 9.50
CA LYS A 151 16.58 -1.70 8.31
C LYS A 151 15.47 -2.73 8.45
N PRO A 152 14.23 -2.41 8.03
CA PRO A 152 13.14 -3.39 8.04
C PRO A 152 13.38 -4.53 7.04
N ILE A 153 12.82 -5.70 7.35
CA ILE A 153 13.03 -6.92 6.57
C ILE A 153 11.94 -7.06 5.50
N PRO A 154 12.26 -7.13 4.19
CA PRO A 154 11.26 -7.38 3.16
C PRO A 154 10.58 -8.74 3.32
N ASN A 155 9.27 -8.80 3.05
CA ASN A 155 8.42 -9.95 3.31
C ASN A 155 7.72 -10.47 2.04
N TRP A 156 8.35 -10.33 0.89
CA TRP A 156 7.77 -10.70 -0.41
C TRP A 156 7.52 -12.21 -0.54
N GLU A 157 8.36 -13.05 0.04
CA GLU A 157 8.21 -14.52 -0.04
C GLU A 157 6.89 -15.03 0.54
N SER A 158 6.41 -14.45 1.64
CA SER A 158 5.10 -14.83 2.20
C SER A 158 3.92 -14.42 1.30
N LEU A 159 4.06 -13.33 0.52
CA LEU A 159 3.05 -12.96 -0.48
C LEU A 159 3.07 -13.95 -1.65
N LYS A 160 4.26 -14.35 -2.10
CA LYS A 160 4.41 -15.36 -3.17
C LYS A 160 3.76 -16.68 -2.77
N GLU A 161 4.03 -17.15 -1.56
CA GLU A 161 3.42 -18.35 -1.01
C GLU A 161 1.89 -18.20 -0.96
N LEU A 162 1.38 -17.10 -0.42
CA LEU A 162 -0.07 -16.81 -0.38
C LEU A 162 -0.70 -16.86 -1.77
N VAL A 163 -0.08 -16.24 -2.77
CA VAL A 163 -0.56 -16.23 -4.15
C VAL A 163 -0.56 -17.65 -4.74
N LEU A 164 0.51 -18.41 -4.55
CA LEU A 164 0.63 -19.80 -5.03
C LEU A 164 -0.39 -20.73 -4.38
N THR A 165 -0.67 -20.56 -3.09
CA THR A 165 -1.62 -21.41 -2.34
C THR A 165 -3.05 -21.20 -2.80
N HIS A 166 -3.45 -19.95 -3.07
CA HIS A 166 -4.87 -19.62 -3.25
C HIS A 166 -5.30 -19.46 -4.70
N THR A 167 -4.37 -19.16 -5.62
CA THR A 167 -4.72 -18.96 -7.02
C THR A 167 -5.02 -20.31 -7.68
N LYS A 168 -6.24 -20.49 -8.18
CA LYS A 168 -6.68 -21.76 -8.79
C LYS A 168 -5.92 -22.02 -10.10
N ILE A 169 -5.30 -23.18 -10.19
CA ILE A 169 -4.69 -23.68 -11.43
C ILE A 169 -5.78 -24.37 -12.24
N THR A 170 -6.11 -23.83 -13.41
CA THR A 170 -7.14 -24.38 -14.30
C THR A 170 -6.55 -25.02 -15.56
N ASP A 171 -5.36 -24.58 -15.97
CA ASP A 171 -4.62 -25.11 -17.10
C ASP A 171 -3.11 -24.76 -17.02
N GLN A 172 -2.31 -25.29 -17.95
CA GLN A 172 -0.87 -25.04 -18.03
C GLN A 172 -0.52 -23.56 -18.27
N VAL A 173 -1.35 -22.84 -19.04
CA VAL A 173 -1.17 -21.40 -19.34
C VAL A 173 -1.31 -20.59 -18.05
N THR A 174 -2.21 -21.00 -17.16
CA THR A 174 -2.44 -20.40 -15.85
C THR A 174 -1.22 -20.60 -14.95
N VAL A 175 -0.59 -21.78 -14.97
CA VAL A 175 0.65 -22.05 -14.24
C VAL A 175 1.76 -21.09 -14.68
N GLU A 176 1.96 -20.92 -16.00
CA GLU A 176 2.98 -20.02 -16.54
C GLU A 176 2.74 -18.56 -16.16
N LYS A 177 1.48 -18.10 -16.20
CA LYS A 177 1.10 -16.76 -15.76
C LYS A 177 1.36 -16.55 -14.26
N ILE A 178 1.01 -17.53 -13.42
CA ILE A 178 1.25 -17.47 -11.97
C ILE A 178 2.74 -17.41 -11.68
N ASN A 179 3.54 -18.29 -12.29
CA ASN A 179 4.99 -18.28 -12.11
C ASN A 179 5.61 -16.95 -12.55
N SER A 180 5.18 -16.42 -13.70
CA SER A 180 5.63 -15.09 -14.17
C SER A 180 5.22 -13.96 -13.21
N ALA A 181 4.03 -14.03 -12.62
CA ALA A 181 3.55 -13.05 -11.64
C ALA A 181 4.37 -13.12 -10.34
N VAL A 182 4.62 -14.34 -9.82
CA VAL A 182 5.38 -14.58 -8.58
C VAL A 182 6.83 -14.09 -8.70
N GLU A 183 7.48 -14.28 -9.85
CA GLU A 183 8.82 -13.73 -10.10
C GLU A 183 8.84 -12.19 -10.04
N LYS A 184 7.73 -11.55 -10.42
CA LYS A 184 7.61 -10.10 -10.35
C LYS A 184 7.46 -9.59 -8.92
N LEU A 185 6.95 -10.38 -7.98
CA LEU A 185 6.72 -9.97 -6.59
C LEU A 185 8.03 -9.86 -5.80
N ASN A 186 8.79 -8.80 -6.00
CA ASN A 186 10.02 -8.54 -5.26
C ASN A 186 10.33 -7.04 -5.12
N GLU A 187 11.19 -6.74 -4.13
CA GLU A 187 11.55 -5.37 -3.78
C GLU A 187 12.23 -4.62 -4.95
N ASN A 188 13.09 -5.27 -5.72
CA ASN A 188 13.83 -4.62 -6.81
C ASN A 188 12.88 -4.11 -7.91
N LEU A 189 11.93 -4.94 -8.31
CA LEU A 189 10.95 -4.57 -9.34
C LEU A 189 9.94 -3.55 -8.81
N TYR A 190 9.56 -3.62 -7.54
CA TYR A 190 8.74 -2.59 -6.91
C TYR A 190 9.43 -1.22 -6.92
N LEU A 191 10.71 -1.15 -6.55
CA LEU A 191 11.48 0.09 -6.59
C LEU A 191 11.67 0.63 -8.02
N LYS A 192 11.87 -0.26 -9.01
CA LYS A 192 11.91 0.12 -10.42
C LYS A 192 10.57 0.66 -10.91
N PHE A 193 9.47 0.06 -10.48
CA PHE A 193 8.12 0.55 -10.78
C PHE A 193 7.93 1.97 -10.24
N ILE A 194 8.29 2.23 -8.98
CA ILE A 194 8.23 3.58 -8.40
C ILE A 194 9.06 4.55 -9.23
N HIS A 195 10.33 4.22 -9.50
CA HIS A 195 11.22 5.09 -10.25
C HIS A 195 10.69 5.40 -11.66
N ALA A 196 10.10 4.44 -12.34
CA ALA A 196 9.62 4.60 -13.70
C ALA A 196 8.30 5.39 -13.81
N ASN A 197 7.45 5.35 -12.77
CA ASN A 197 6.09 5.91 -12.83
C ASN A 197 5.88 7.13 -11.93
N SER A 198 6.81 7.44 -11.01
CA SER A 198 6.64 8.60 -10.12
C SER A 198 6.78 9.92 -10.88
N SER A 199 5.89 10.87 -10.57
CA SER A 199 6.03 12.24 -11.04
C SER A 199 7.32 12.89 -10.53
N THR A 200 7.94 13.74 -11.35
CA THR A 200 9.10 14.55 -10.97
C THR A 200 8.71 15.92 -10.39
N GLU A 201 7.41 16.21 -10.32
CA GLU A 201 6.89 17.50 -9.87
C GLU A 201 6.61 17.53 -8.36
N VAL A 202 6.86 18.68 -7.76
CA VAL A 202 6.48 19.01 -6.38
C VAL A 202 5.38 20.06 -6.38
N GLU A 203 4.46 19.97 -5.43
CA GLU A 203 3.43 20.97 -5.19
C GLU A 203 3.96 21.99 -4.17
N SER A 204 4.23 23.21 -4.65
CA SER A 204 4.56 24.37 -3.84
C SER A 204 3.33 25.27 -3.64
N ILE A 205 3.33 26.03 -2.54
CA ILE A 205 2.35 27.10 -2.28
C ILE A 205 2.61 28.27 -3.23
#